data_AF-S4YGW4-F1
#
_entry.id   AF-S4YGW4-F1
#
_cell.length_a   1.000
_cell.length_b   1.000
_cell.length_c   1.000
_cell.angle_alpha   90.00
_cell.angle_beta   90.00
_cell.angle_gamma   90.00
#
_symmetry.space_group_name_H-M   'P 1'
#
loop_
_entity.id
_entity.type
_entity.pdbx_description
1 polymer ?
#
loop_
_entity_poly.entity_id
_entity_poly.type
_entity_poly.pdbx_seq_one_letter_code
_entity_poly.pdbx_strand_id
1 'polypeptide(L)'
;MGALAFVGCSVESGPESAGEPQAEEGAETLTVELEGSVAHAVRIDASQVRVDIYDRAGVLQFSADYRAIEGQMPSVAWTLFQPAAAGEPAAAAASGALEVEMDELPTLDGAVTGAALIHAQVSRADSSEAYDNWGCDLLPGAYNGIVSCGTKGACCDVHDACFATYGCNAGSWTRPWDYAWQCSAICNAGAVGCFTSLHPGPSECCWLGNCGQPR
;
A
#
# COMPACT_ATOMS: atom_id res chain seq x y z
N MET A 1 7.16 81.43 30.57
CA MET A 1 7.14 80.43 31.66
C MET A 1 7.03 79.06 31.01
N GLY A 2 7.90 78.12 31.40
CA GLY A 2 7.85 76.71 30.96
C GLY A 2 8.87 76.35 29.88
N ALA A 3 10.00 75.77 30.30
CA ALA A 3 10.98 75.05 29.49
C ALA A 3 10.80 73.53 29.70
N LEU A 4 11.58 72.73 28.94
CA LEU A 4 11.85 71.26 29.01
C LEU A 4 11.06 70.43 27.98
N ALA A 5 11.61 69.43 27.28
CA ALA A 5 12.97 68.89 27.11
C ALA A 5 12.95 67.92 25.89
N PHE A 6 14.11 67.69 25.27
CA PHE A 6 14.37 66.64 24.25
C PHE A 6 14.64 65.27 24.89
N VAL A 7 14.16 64.17 24.29
CA VAL A 7 14.73 62.80 24.21
C VAL A 7 14.10 62.14 22.95
N GLY A 8 14.81 61.73 21.88
CA GLY A 8 15.52 60.44 21.70
C GLY A 8 14.56 59.23 21.74
N CYS A 9 14.53 58.19 20.91
CA CYS A 9 15.27 57.67 19.78
C CYS A 9 14.42 56.53 19.15
N SER A 10 14.86 56.07 17.97
CA SER A 10 14.75 54.69 17.46
C SER A 10 13.57 54.32 16.57
N VAL A 11 13.93 54.09 15.31
CA VAL A 11 13.29 53.21 14.34
C VAL A 11 13.21 51.80 14.93
N GLU A 12 12.00 51.26 15.07
CA GLU A 12 11.80 49.83 15.17
C GLU A 12 11.05 49.37 13.92
N SER A 13 11.82 48.75 13.03
CA SER A 13 11.37 47.92 11.94
C SER A 13 10.63 46.73 12.54
N GLY A 14 9.31 46.88 12.74
CA GLY A 14 8.44 45.77 13.06
C GLY A 14 8.44 44.77 11.89
N PRO A 15 8.61 43.47 12.15
CA PRO A 15 8.77 42.47 11.10
C PRO A 15 7.51 42.44 10.23
N GLU A 16 7.74 42.31 8.91
CA GLU A 16 6.76 41.81 7.96
C GLU A 16 5.96 40.70 8.65
N SER A 17 4.64 40.90 8.73
CA SER A 17 3.71 39.83 9.05
C SER A 17 3.98 38.75 8.00
N ALA A 18 4.78 37.75 8.37
CA ALA A 18 4.92 36.52 7.64
C ALA A 18 3.50 36.09 7.34
N GLY A 19 3.16 36.07 6.05
CA GLY A 19 1.87 35.58 5.60
C GLY A 19 1.60 34.28 6.33
N GLU A 20 0.39 34.15 6.88
CA GLU A 20 -0.13 32.86 7.29
C GLU A 20 0.30 31.85 6.24
N PRO A 21 0.90 30.70 6.62
CA PRO A 21 1.16 29.66 5.65
C PRO A 21 -0.19 29.36 5.02
N GLN A 22 -0.35 29.77 3.76
CA GLN A 22 -1.48 29.35 2.95
C GLN A 22 -1.40 27.84 2.97
N ALA A 23 -2.28 27.22 3.74
CA ALA A 23 -2.53 25.80 3.65
C ALA A 23 -2.80 25.55 2.17
N GLU A 24 -1.89 24.83 1.51
CA GLU A 24 -2.20 24.27 0.20
C GLU A 24 -3.52 23.51 0.36
N GLU A 25 -4.43 23.73 -0.59
CA GLU A 25 -5.71 23.03 -0.69
C GLU A 25 -5.52 21.54 -0.34
N GLY A 26 -6.25 21.10 0.69
CA GLY A 26 -5.92 19.93 1.47
C GLY A 26 -5.68 18.68 0.64
N ALA A 27 -4.52 18.04 0.86
CA ALA A 27 -4.23 16.71 0.34
C ALA A 27 -5.42 15.77 0.59
N GLU A 28 -5.89 15.09 -0.45
CA GLU A 28 -6.94 14.08 -0.33
C GLU A 28 -6.42 12.97 0.58
N THR A 29 -7.15 12.65 1.66
CA THR A 29 -6.75 11.60 2.61
C THR A 29 -7.89 10.63 2.87
N LEU A 30 -7.54 9.39 3.17
CA LEU A 30 -8.46 8.33 3.56
C LEU A 30 -7.84 7.52 4.69
N THR A 31 -8.61 7.26 5.74
CA THR A 31 -8.24 6.32 6.80
C THR A 31 -9.20 5.14 6.78
N VAL A 32 -8.67 3.93 6.74
CA VAL A 32 -9.44 2.68 6.69
C VAL A 32 -9.02 1.77 7.84
N GLU A 33 -10.01 1.27 8.56
CA GLU A 33 -9.84 0.24 9.57
C GLU A 33 -9.63 -1.11 8.89
N LEU A 34 -8.51 -1.76 9.19
CA LEU A 34 -8.21 -3.12 8.77
C LEU A 34 -8.27 -4.05 10.00
N GLU A 35 -8.34 -5.36 9.78
CA GLU A 35 -8.20 -6.30 10.89
C GLU A 35 -6.81 -6.17 11.52
N GLY A 36 -6.79 -5.86 12.82
CA GLY A 36 -5.55 -5.69 13.59
C GLY A 36 -4.70 -4.46 13.23
N SER A 37 -5.11 -3.63 12.26
CA SER A 37 -4.31 -2.51 11.76
C SER A 37 -5.17 -1.34 11.26
N VAL A 38 -4.54 -0.21 10.94
CA VAL A 38 -5.16 0.98 10.36
C VAL A 38 -4.34 1.43 9.17
N ALA A 39 -4.97 1.61 8.02
CA ALA A 39 -4.34 2.16 6.82
C ALA A 39 -4.65 3.65 6.69
N HIS A 40 -3.63 4.44 6.38
CA HIS A 40 -3.74 5.87 6.08
C HIS A 40 -3.20 6.11 4.68
N ALA A 41 -4.06 6.58 3.78
CA ALA A 41 -3.73 6.92 2.40
C ALA A 41 -3.78 8.43 2.19
N VAL A 42 -2.82 8.93 1.42
CA VAL A 42 -2.68 10.36 1.09
C VAL A 42 -2.38 10.48 -0.39
N ARG A 43 -3.14 11.32 -1.10
CA ARG A 43 -2.75 11.81 -2.42
C ARG A 43 -1.76 12.95 -2.21
N ILE A 44 -0.51 12.71 -2.59
CA ILE A 44 0.55 13.71 -2.48
C ILE A 44 0.39 14.72 -3.63
N ASP A 45 0.21 14.20 -4.84
CA ASP A 45 -0.08 14.98 -6.04
C ASP A 45 -0.78 14.11 -7.11
N ALA A 46 -0.91 14.63 -8.33
CA ALA A 46 -1.56 13.93 -9.45
C ALA A 46 -0.80 12.67 -9.91
N SER A 47 0.48 12.54 -9.56
CA SER A 47 1.39 11.46 -9.94
C SER A 47 1.74 10.51 -8.80
N GLN A 48 1.29 10.78 -7.56
CA GLN A 48 1.67 10.00 -6.40
C GLN A 48 0.56 9.81 -5.35
N VAL A 49 0.37 8.55 -4.93
CA VAL A 49 -0.44 8.17 -3.76
C VAL A 49 0.40 7.33 -2.80
N ARG A 50 0.43 7.73 -1.52
CA ARG A 50 1.11 6.98 -0.47
C ARG A 50 0.10 6.31 0.45
N VAL A 51 0.38 5.08 0.85
CA VAL A 51 -0.39 4.35 1.87
C VAL A 51 0.56 3.85 2.94
N ASP A 52 0.25 4.16 4.19
CA ASP A 52 0.97 3.65 5.36
C ASP A 52 0.00 2.80 6.21
N ILE A 53 0.45 1.62 6.63
CA ILE A 53 -0.34 0.70 7.48
C ILE A 53 0.35 0.60 8.84
N TYR A 54 -0.42 0.91 9.89
CA TYR A 54 0.00 0.91 11.27
C TYR A 54 -0.68 -0.22 12.04
N ASP A 55 -0.02 -0.76 13.05
CA ASP A 55 -0.70 -1.61 14.03
C ASP A 55 -1.64 -0.78 14.94
N ARG A 56 -2.38 -1.46 15.81
CA ARG A 56 -3.29 -0.82 16.77
C ARG A 56 -2.58 0.06 17.82
N ALA A 57 -1.28 -0.09 18.00
CA ALA A 57 -0.46 0.73 18.88
C ALA A 57 0.12 1.97 18.17
N GLY A 58 -0.12 2.13 16.85
CA GLY A 58 0.38 3.22 16.04
C GLY A 58 1.80 3.01 15.50
N VAL A 59 2.32 1.78 15.54
CA VAL A 59 3.63 1.44 14.97
C VAL A 59 3.48 1.14 13.48
N LEU A 60 4.26 1.83 12.65
CA LEU A 60 4.29 1.61 11.20
C LEU A 60 4.76 0.18 10.89
N GLN A 61 3.92 -0.60 10.20
CA GLN A 61 4.23 -1.97 9.77
C GLN A 61 4.58 -2.03 8.29
N PHE A 62 3.94 -1.20 7.47
CA PHE A 62 4.11 -1.25 6.02
C PHE A 62 3.87 0.11 5.37
N SER A 63 4.56 0.39 4.27
CA SER A 63 4.31 1.54 3.41
C SER A 63 4.31 1.12 1.95
N ALA A 64 3.41 1.69 1.15
CA ALA A 64 3.37 1.57 -0.30
C ALA A 64 3.27 2.97 -0.94
N ASP A 65 4.00 3.15 -2.03
CA ASP A 65 4.10 4.39 -2.80
C ASP A 65 3.75 4.08 -4.27
N TYR A 66 2.55 4.48 -4.67
CA TYR A 66 2.04 4.33 -6.03
C TYR A 66 2.44 5.55 -6.85
N ARG A 67 3.06 5.32 -8.01
CA ARG A 67 3.56 6.38 -8.89
C ARG A 67 3.12 6.17 -10.32
N ALA A 68 2.64 7.24 -10.95
CA ALA A 68 2.36 7.30 -12.38
C ALA A 68 3.07 8.53 -12.95
N ILE A 69 4.28 8.32 -13.49
CA ILE A 69 5.11 9.37 -14.07
C ILE A 69 4.96 9.32 -15.58
N GLU A 70 4.77 10.48 -16.21
CA GLU A 70 4.64 10.56 -17.67
C GLU A 70 5.82 9.91 -18.39
N GLY A 71 5.53 9.02 -19.35
CA GLY A 71 6.55 8.29 -20.11
C GLY A 71 7.19 7.11 -19.38
N GLN A 72 6.70 6.75 -18.19
CA GLN A 72 7.12 5.56 -17.44
C GLN A 72 5.92 4.64 -17.19
N MET A 73 6.19 3.34 -17.07
CA MET A 73 5.19 2.42 -16.55
C MET A 73 4.88 2.80 -15.10
N PRO A 74 3.60 2.88 -14.70
CA PRO A 74 3.27 3.08 -13.30
C PRO A 74 3.86 1.98 -12.43
N SER A 75 4.13 2.31 -11.19
CA SER A 75 4.77 1.38 -10.26
C SER A 75 4.25 1.54 -8.85
N VAL A 76 4.44 0.50 -8.06
CA VAL A 76 4.28 0.52 -6.62
C VAL A 76 5.60 0.12 -5.98
N ALA A 77 6.20 1.03 -5.22
CA ALA A 77 7.30 0.70 -4.32
C ALA A 77 6.74 0.41 -2.94
N TRP A 78 7.35 -0.51 -2.20
CA TRP A 78 6.88 -0.86 -0.87
C TRP A 78 8.01 -1.15 0.10
N THR A 79 7.71 -0.98 1.39
CA THR A 79 8.60 -1.30 2.50
C THR A 79 7.80 -1.98 3.61
N LEU A 80 8.26 -3.18 4.02
CA LEU A 80 7.79 -3.89 5.21
C LEU A 80 8.75 -3.59 6.36
N PHE A 81 8.21 -3.15 7.48
CA PHE A 81 8.95 -2.86 8.70
C PHE A 81 8.73 -3.98 9.72
N GLN A 82 9.76 -4.76 10.02
CA GLN A 82 9.64 -5.78 11.06
C GLN A 82 9.78 -5.15 12.45
N PRO A 83 8.91 -5.49 13.41
CA PRO A 83 9.08 -5.02 14.79
C PRO A 83 10.42 -5.51 15.32
N ALA A 84 11.19 -4.60 15.95
CA ALA A 84 12.46 -4.97 16.56
C ALA A 84 12.21 -6.04 17.64
N ALA A 85 12.82 -7.21 17.49
CA ALA A 85 12.82 -8.21 18.55
C ALA A 85 13.53 -7.63 19.79
N ALA A 86 13.01 -7.94 20.98
CA ALA A 86 13.58 -7.43 22.22
C ALA A 86 15.05 -7.87 22.35
N GLY A 87 15.98 -6.91 22.27
CA GLY A 87 17.42 -7.16 22.37
C GLY A 87 18.17 -7.26 21.03
N GLU A 88 17.49 -7.07 19.89
CA GLU A 88 18.12 -6.98 18.58
C GLU A 88 18.30 -5.53 18.11
N PRO A 89 19.31 -5.25 17.25
CA PRO A 89 19.44 -3.94 16.63
C PRO A 89 18.20 -3.61 15.76
N ALA A 90 18.08 -2.33 15.39
CA ALA A 90 16.90 -1.71 14.78
C ALA A 90 16.10 -2.59 13.80
N ALA A 91 14.78 -2.44 13.84
CA ALA A 91 13.79 -3.03 12.94
C ALA A 91 14.36 -3.32 11.54
N ALA A 92 14.46 -4.61 11.18
CA ALA A 92 14.82 -4.99 9.83
C ALA A 92 13.71 -4.55 8.87
N ALA A 93 14.08 -3.89 7.78
CA ALA A 93 13.14 -3.49 6.75
C ALA A 93 13.42 -4.28 5.47
N ALA A 94 12.36 -4.83 4.87
CA ALA A 94 12.39 -5.40 3.54
C ALA A 94 11.74 -4.40 2.56
N SER A 95 12.22 -4.32 1.33
CA SER A 95 11.63 -3.41 0.33
C SER A 95 11.67 -4.03 -1.05
N GLY A 96 10.73 -3.61 -1.89
CA GLY A 96 10.64 -4.02 -3.27
C GLY A 96 9.85 -3.03 -4.10
N ALA A 97 9.77 -3.29 -5.40
CA ALA A 97 8.96 -2.51 -6.32
C ALA A 97 8.39 -3.41 -7.42
N LEU A 98 7.21 -3.05 -7.90
CA LEU A 98 6.53 -3.70 -9.02
C LEU A 98 6.15 -2.63 -10.04
N GLU A 99 6.45 -2.86 -11.31
CA GLU A 99 5.80 -2.14 -12.40
C GLU A 99 4.40 -2.74 -12.56
N VAL A 100 3.38 -1.92 -12.48
CA VAL A 100 1.98 -2.36 -12.49
C VAL A 100 1.28 -1.66 -13.64
N GLU A 101 0.68 -2.44 -14.51
CA GLU A 101 -0.12 -1.93 -15.61
C GLU A 101 -1.42 -1.33 -15.03
N MET A 102 -1.49 0.01 -15.03
CA MET A 102 -2.66 0.79 -14.66
C MET A 102 -2.75 2.01 -15.59
N ASP A 103 -3.96 2.33 -16.05
CA ASP A 103 -4.16 3.48 -16.95
C ASP A 103 -4.05 4.81 -16.19
N GLU A 104 -4.43 4.81 -14.91
CA GLU A 104 -4.42 5.95 -14.01
C GLU A 104 -3.99 5.49 -12.60
N LEU A 105 -3.57 6.43 -11.75
CA LEU A 105 -3.35 6.11 -10.34
C LEU A 105 -4.64 5.58 -9.71
N PRO A 106 -4.52 4.65 -8.75
CA PRO A 106 -5.69 4.20 -8.02
C PRO A 106 -6.35 5.34 -7.23
N THR A 107 -7.65 5.18 -6.98
CA THR A 107 -8.34 5.93 -5.93
C THR A 107 -7.69 5.63 -4.57
N LEU A 108 -7.92 6.47 -3.56
CA LEU A 108 -7.34 6.20 -2.22
C LEU A 108 -7.78 4.83 -1.67
N ASP A 109 -9.03 4.44 -1.88
CA ASP A 109 -9.54 3.12 -1.47
C ASP A 109 -8.90 1.97 -2.27
N GLY A 110 -8.73 2.15 -3.59
CA GLY A 110 -8.00 1.19 -4.43
C GLY A 110 -6.55 1.03 -3.99
N ALA A 111 -5.88 2.14 -3.64
CA ALA A 111 -4.51 2.14 -3.15
C ALA A 111 -4.39 1.42 -1.80
N VAL A 112 -5.33 1.65 -0.88
CA VAL A 112 -5.41 0.93 0.40
C VAL A 112 -5.59 -0.57 0.16
N THR A 113 -6.50 -0.95 -0.74
CA THR A 113 -6.77 -2.35 -1.09
C THR A 113 -5.52 -3.05 -1.65
N GLY A 114 -4.81 -2.40 -2.59
CA GLY A 114 -3.57 -2.94 -3.14
C GLY A 114 -2.44 -2.99 -2.10
N ALA A 115 -2.33 -1.98 -1.22
CA ALA A 115 -1.30 -1.95 -0.19
C ALA A 115 -1.52 -3.06 0.85
N ALA A 116 -2.79 -3.29 1.22
CA ALA A 116 -3.21 -4.37 2.09
C ALA A 116 -2.90 -5.75 1.49
N LEU A 117 -3.14 -5.95 0.20
CA LEU A 117 -2.73 -7.15 -0.54
C LEU A 117 -1.21 -7.36 -0.45
N ILE A 118 -0.42 -6.36 -0.85
CA ILE A 118 1.05 -6.49 -0.86
C ILE A 118 1.53 -6.79 0.55
N HIS A 119 1.06 -6.05 1.55
CA HIS A 119 1.40 -6.25 2.95
C HIS A 119 1.10 -7.69 3.41
N ALA A 120 -0.09 -8.22 3.12
CA ALA A 120 -0.45 -9.59 3.48
C ALA A 120 0.49 -10.62 2.84
N GLN A 121 0.85 -10.42 1.57
CA GLN A 121 1.72 -11.34 0.83
C GLN A 121 3.18 -11.28 1.29
N VAL A 122 3.76 -10.08 1.43
CA VAL A 122 5.16 -9.93 1.85
C VAL A 122 5.36 -10.37 3.31
N SER A 123 4.38 -10.15 4.19
CA SER A 123 4.44 -10.59 5.59
C SER A 123 4.34 -12.11 5.74
N ARG A 124 3.84 -12.81 4.71
CA ARG A 124 3.69 -14.28 4.67
C ARG A 124 4.70 -14.96 3.77
N ALA A 125 5.52 -14.22 3.03
CA ALA A 125 6.45 -14.77 2.04
C ALA A 125 7.43 -15.80 2.63
N ASP A 126 7.76 -15.68 3.91
CA ASP A 126 8.62 -16.63 4.65
C ASP A 126 7.84 -17.64 5.49
N SER A 127 6.51 -17.55 5.52
CA SER A 127 5.67 -18.60 6.10
C SER A 127 5.62 -19.76 5.11
N SER A 128 5.98 -20.97 5.57
CA SER A 128 5.94 -22.19 4.76
C SER A 128 4.51 -22.69 4.49
N GLU A 129 3.53 -21.78 4.46
CA GLU A 129 2.14 -22.12 4.19
C GLU A 129 1.98 -22.50 2.71
N ALA A 130 1.16 -23.50 2.44
CA ALA A 130 0.92 -23.97 1.08
C ALA A 130 0.08 -22.92 0.32
N TYR A 131 0.54 -22.53 -0.87
CA TYR A 131 0.04 -21.40 -1.67
C TYR A 131 -1.05 -21.76 -2.69
N ASP A 132 -1.88 -22.78 -2.45
CA ASP A 132 -2.79 -23.29 -3.50
C ASP A 132 -4.14 -23.75 -2.95
N ASN A 133 -4.86 -22.81 -2.34
CA ASN A 133 -6.26 -22.99 -1.96
C ASN A 133 -7.14 -22.15 -2.89
N TRP A 134 -8.39 -22.58 -3.07
CA TRP A 134 -9.35 -21.88 -3.92
C TRP A 134 -9.81 -20.55 -3.31
N GLY A 135 -9.65 -19.45 -4.06
CA GLY A 135 -10.21 -18.14 -3.73
C GLY A 135 -9.23 -17.23 -3.00
N CYS A 136 -9.74 -16.30 -2.18
CA CYS A 136 -8.91 -15.30 -1.50
C CYS A 136 -8.58 -15.69 -0.05
N ASP A 137 -8.45 -16.97 0.24
CA ASP A 137 -8.33 -17.49 1.62
C ASP A 137 -7.02 -17.07 2.32
N LEU A 138 -5.96 -16.82 1.54
CA LEU A 138 -4.69 -16.27 2.03
C LEU A 138 -4.76 -14.77 2.35
N LEU A 139 -5.84 -14.11 1.92
CA LEU A 139 -6.19 -12.76 2.33
C LEU A 139 -7.25 -12.91 3.42
N PRO A 140 -6.87 -12.89 4.71
CA PRO A 140 -7.86 -12.97 5.78
C PRO A 140 -8.89 -11.87 5.51
N GLY A 141 -10.17 -12.25 5.61
CA GLY A 141 -11.33 -11.55 5.01
C GLY A 141 -11.60 -10.13 5.48
N ALA A 142 -10.60 -9.46 6.06
CA ALA A 142 -10.64 -8.14 6.64
C ALA A 142 -9.48 -7.22 6.21
N TYR A 143 -8.71 -7.59 5.17
CA TYR A 143 -7.90 -6.63 4.42
C TYR A 143 -8.79 -5.89 3.41
N ASN A 144 -9.53 -4.90 3.91
CA ASN A 144 -10.50 -4.07 3.19
C ASN A 144 -11.64 -4.83 2.46
N GLY A 145 -12.11 -5.94 3.04
CA GLY A 145 -13.25 -6.68 2.49
C GLY A 145 -12.94 -7.52 1.25
N ILE A 146 -11.67 -7.79 0.95
CA ILE A 146 -11.28 -8.80 -0.03
C ILE A 146 -11.74 -10.17 0.50
N VAL A 147 -12.80 -10.70 -0.11
CA VAL A 147 -13.35 -12.02 0.18
C VAL A 147 -13.63 -12.74 -1.13
N SER A 148 -13.53 -14.06 -1.14
CA SER A 148 -13.68 -14.85 -2.37
C SER A 148 -14.98 -14.55 -3.12
N CYS A 149 -16.08 -14.28 -2.42
CA CYS A 149 -17.38 -14.01 -3.05
C CYS A 149 -17.72 -12.52 -3.21
N GLY A 150 -16.72 -11.65 -3.02
CA GLY A 150 -16.83 -10.21 -3.22
C GLY A 150 -16.57 -9.78 -4.67
N THR A 151 -16.56 -8.48 -4.94
CA THR A 151 -16.35 -7.91 -6.28
C THR A 151 -14.93 -8.08 -6.82
N LYS A 152 -13.99 -8.48 -5.96
CA LYS A 152 -12.56 -8.67 -6.26
C LYS A 152 -12.14 -10.14 -6.21
N GLY A 153 -13.06 -11.07 -5.93
CA GLY A 153 -12.73 -12.48 -5.71
C GLY A 153 -12.00 -13.13 -6.89
N ALA A 154 -12.41 -12.81 -8.12
CA ALA A 154 -11.77 -13.34 -9.32
C ALA A 154 -10.33 -12.85 -9.55
N CYS A 155 -9.87 -11.80 -8.86
CA CYS A 155 -8.44 -11.43 -8.87
C CYS A 155 -7.56 -12.53 -8.24
N CYS A 156 -8.07 -13.23 -7.22
CA CYS A 156 -7.35 -14.33 -6.58
C CYS A 156 -7.20 -15.51 -7.55
N ASP A 157 -8.27 -15.91 -8.23
CA ASP A 157 -8.23 -17.02 -9.19
C ASP A 157 -7.19 -16.81 -10.30
N VAL A 158 -7.11 -15.58 -10.82
CA VAL A 158 -6.14 -15.21 -11.86
C VAL A 158 -4.72 -15.24 -11.32
N HIS A 159 -4.49 -14.76 -10.08
CA HIS A 159 -3.18 -14.78 -9.45
C HIS A 159 -2.71 -16.22 -9.18
N ASP A 160 -3.56 -17.05 -8.59
CA ASP A 160 -3.26 -18.44 -8.26
C ASP A 160 -3.01 -19.28 -9.52
N ALA A 161 -3.84 -19.09 -10.56
CA ALA A 161 -3.63 -19.75 -11.85
C ALA A 161 -2.30 -19.33 -12.50
N CYS A 162 -1.91 -18.07 -12.36
CA CYS A 162 -0.61 -17.57 -12.83
C CYS A 162 0.54 -18.22 -12.05
N PHE A 163 0.42 -18.30 -10.72
CA PHE A 163 1.40 -18.95 -9.85
C PHE A 163 1.57 -20.43 -10.19
N ALA A 164 0.47 -21.17 -10.36
CA ALA A 164 0.48 -22.57 -10.77
C ALA A 164 1.14 -22.76 -12.14
N THR A 165 0.86 -21.86 -13.10
CA THR A 165 1.42 -21.92 -14.46
C THR A 165 2.94 -21.75 -14.48
N TYR A 166 3.48 -20.85 -13.65
CA TYR A 166 4.90 -20.52 -13.64
C TYR A 166 5.69 -21.15 -12.49
N GLY A 167 5.07 -21.97 -11.65
CA GLY A 167 5.70 -22.60 -10.50
C GLY A 167 6.16 -21.59 -9.44
N CYS A 168 5.40 -20.50 -9.28
CA CYS A 168 5.69 -19.45 -8.31
C CYS A 168 5.29 -19.87 -6.90
N ASN A 169 5.91 -19.25 -5.92
CA ASN A 169 5.45 -19.25 -4.53
C ASN A 169 5.65 -17.86 -3.94
N ALA A 170 5.20 -17.61 -2.71
CA ALA A 170 5.24 -16.26 -2.19
C ALA A 170 6.62 -15.68 -1.90
N GLY A 171 7.68 -16.49 -1.87
CA GLY A 171 9.02 -15.92 -1.84
C GLY A 171 9.29 -15.00 -3.05
N SER A 172 8.54 -15.13 -4.15
CA SER A 172 8.60 -14.20 -5.29
C SER A 172 8.17 -12.77 -4.97
N TRP A 173 7.45 -12.54 -3.87
CA TRP A 173 7.10 -11.19 -3.41
C TRP A 173 8.30 -10.46 -2.79
N THR A 174 9.17 -11.17 -2.05
CA THR A 174 10.29 -10.55 -1.31
C THR A 174 11.66 -10.79 -1.94
N ARG A 175 11.80 -11.84 -2.76
CA ARG A 175 13.05 -12.23 -3.44
C ARG A 175 12.84 -12.44 -4.93
N PRO A 176 12.30 -11.47 -5.68
CA PRO A 176 11.89 -11.67 -7.07
C PRO A 176 13.02 -12.14 -8.01
N TRP A 177 14.29 -11.89 -7.66
CA TRP A 177 15.47 -12.35 -8.42
C TRP A 177 15.78 -13.85 -8.26
N ASP A 178 15.25 -14.51 -7.23
CA ASP A 178 15.40 -15.96 -7.01
C ASP A 178 14.39 -16.78 -7.83
N TYR A 179 13.43 -16.11 -8.50
CA TYR A 179 12.30 -16.72 -9.19
C TYR A 179 12.26 -16.38 -10.67
N ALA A 180 11.44 -17.11 -11.43
CA ALA A 180 11.15 -16.75 -12.80
C ALA A 180 10.51 -15.35 -12.86
N TRP A 181 10.95 -14.52 -13.82
CA TRP A 181 10.52 -13.12 -13.93
C TRP A 181 9.00 -12.97 -14.06
N GLN A 182 8.29 -13.99 -14.57
CA GLN A 182 6.83 -14.02 -14.66
C GLN A 182 6.16 -13.94 -13.29
N CYS A 183 6.76 -14.49 -12.23
CA CYS A 183 6.19 -14.47 -10.90
C CYS A 183 6.01 -13.03 -10.39
N SER A 184 7.04 -12.19 -10.55
CA SER A 184 6.97 -10.79 -10.12
C SER A 184 6.27 -9.90 -11.16
N ALA A 185 6.71 -9.95 -12.42
CA ALA A 185 6.30 -9.00 -13.45
C ALA A 185 4.94 -9.30 -14.10
N ILE A 186 4.44 -10.54 -14.00
CA ILE A 186 3.13 -10.90 -14.55
C ILE A 186 2.16 -11.20 -13.41
N CYS A 187 2.50 -12.16 -12.55
CA CYS A 187 1.56 -12.63 -11.54
C CYS A 187 1.36 -11.58 -10.43
N ASN A 188 2.43 -11.15 -9.73
CA ASN A 188 2.30 -10.20 -8.63
C ASN A 188 1.85 -8.82 -9.12
N ALA A 189 2.47 -8.29 -10.18
CA ALA A 189 2.07 -7.04 -10.80
C ALA A 189 0.60 -7.06 -11.28
N GLY A 190 0.18 -8.12 -11.97
CA GLY A 190 -1.19 -8.29 -12.45
C GLY A 190 -2.21 -8.39 -11.31
N ALA A 191 -1.86 -9.08 -10.22
CA ALA A 191 -2.69 -9.13 -9.03
C ALA A 191 -2.89 -7.73 -8.42
N VAL A 192 -1.80 -6.96 -8.22
CA VAL A 192 -1.90 -5.59 -7.71
C VAL A 192 -2.76 -4.71 -8.63
N GLY A 193 -2.57 -4.78 -9.94
CA GLY A 193 -3.38 -4.04 -10.91
C GLY A 193 -4.88 -4.40 -10.79
N CYS A 194 -5.19 -5.69 -10.69
CA CYS A 194 -6.56 -6.17 -10.53
C CYS A 194 -7.22 -5.64 -9.25
N PHE A 195 -6.53 -5.76 -8.11
CA PHE A 195 -7.08 -5.34 -6.82
C PHE A 195 -7.27 -3.83 -6.71
N THR A 196 -6.38 -3.05 -7.31
CA THR A 196 -6.39 -1.59 -7.23
C THR A 196 -7.44 -0.93 -8.14
N SER A 197 -7.78 -1.53 -9.29
CA SER A 197 -8.58 -0.85 -10.33
C SER A 197 -9.78 -1.64 -10.87
N LEU A 198 -9.74 -2.98 -10.85
CA LEU A 198 -10.73 -3.82 -11.54
C LEU A 198 -11.80 -4.37 -10.60
N HIS A 199 -12.99 -4.65 -11.11
CA HIS A 199 -14.06 -5.33 -10.35
C HIS A 199 -14.53 -6.59 -11.10
N PRO A 200 -13.66 -7.62 -11.21
CA PRO A 200 -13.94 -8.78 -12.06
C PRO A 200 -15.07 -9.67 -11.53
N GLY A 201 -15.54 -9.45 -10.30
CA GLY A 201 -16.60 -10.22 -9.67
C GLY A 201 -16.07 -11.29 -8.71
N PRO A 202 -16.96 -12.20 -8.25
CA PRO A 202 -16.60 -13.24 -7.31
C PRO A 202 -15.67 -14.28 -7.94
N SER A 203 -14.89 -14.94 -7.10
CA SER A 203 -14.10 -16.11 -7.46
C SER A 203 -14.99 -17.25 -7.97
N GLU A 204 -14.45 -18.06 -8.86
CA GLU A 204 -15.05 -19.31 -9.35
C GLU A 204 -15.43 -20.24 -8.19
N CYS A 205 -14.62 -20.25 -7.11
CA CYS A 205 -14.86 -21.12 -5.96
C CYS A 205 -16.21 -20.87 -5.27
N CYS A 206 -16.77 -19.66 -5.42
CA CYS A 206 -18.06 -19.30 -4.85
C CYS A 206 -19.21 -20.00 -5.55
N TRP A 207 -19.11 -20.18 -6.87
CA TRP A 207 -20.10 -20.93 -7.65
C TRP A 207 -19.99 -22.43 -7.39
N LEU A 208 -18.77 -22.91 -7.15
CA LEU A 208 -18.48 -24.32 -6.85
C LEU A 208 -18.72 -24.69 -5.38
N GLY A 209 -18.81 -23.71 -4.48
CA GLY A 209 -18.99 -23.93 -3.04
C GLY A 209 -17.77 -24.53 -2.34
N ASN A 210 -16.56 -24.29 -2.85
CA ASN A 210 -15.32 -24.91 -2.39
C ASN A 210 -14.21 -23.90 -2.01
N CYS A 211 -14.54 -22.63 -1.77
CA CYS A 211 -13.56 -21.64 -1.34
C CYS A 211 -12.80 -22.07 -0.07
N GLY A 212 -11.48 -21.86 -0.06
CA GLY A 212 -10.56 -22.26 1.01
C GLY A 212 -10.18 -23.74 1.01
N GLN A 213 -10.67 -24.54 0.06
CA GLN A 213 -10.21 -25.92 -0.13
C GLN A 213 -8.93 -25.94 -0.97
N PRO A 214 -8.02 -26.92 -0.77
CA PRO A 214 -6.86 -27.11 -1.64
C PRO A 214 -7.27 -27.34 -3.10
N ARG A 215 -6.42 -26.90 -4.04
CA ARG A 215 -6.61 -27.09 -5.48
C ARG A 215 -6.12 -28.44 -6.01
#